data_AF-A0A960X4I9-F1
#
_entry.id   AF-A0A960X4I9-F1
#
_cell.length_a   1.000
_cell.length_b   1.000
_cell.length_c   1.000
_cell.angle_alpha   90.00
_cell.angle_beta   90.00
_cell.angle_gamma   90.00
#
_symmetry.space_group_name_H-M   'P 1'
#
loop_
_entity.id
_entity.type
_entity.pdbx_description
1 polymer ?
#
loop_
_entity_poly.entity_id
_entity_poly.type
_entity_poly.pdbx_seq_one_letter_code
_entity_poly.pdbx_strand_id
1 'polypeptide(L)'
;MQLWKSNLIAPRGVIIGADKNQEWMLDWWYNRYNQKNTLPVAICDFGLSREGLKRAHQIGLVLDFEKDTLLKKFNQPIYPVYKPKWEAAYARQDFEQVHSIWMLKPFAMGCTPFEQTLWLDIDCQVRCNLDSIFTYIKNAPGFTCAFDTSQFEASLKSNSIMHPDEKAYNSGVIGYKYASQVIDLWAEELYNHHHDYPSDQDALSRVIYKHKLPIQLLPARFNAHSSLSQDPSMEIIHWAHPFGKLHILDQILLDQFKEKCKCQ
;
A
#
# COMPACT_ATOMS: atom_id res chain seq x y z
N MET A 1 12.04 -7.95 -18.11
CA MET A 1 10.81 -8.55 -18.66
C MET A 1 9.71 -7.51 -18.47
N GLN A 2 9.27 -6.80 -19.51
CA GLN A 2 8.16 -5.84 -19.37
C GLN A 2 6.87 -6.67 -19.26
N LEU A 3 6.48 -6.96 -18.03
CA LEU A 3 5.47 -7.97 -17.73
C LEU A 3 4.03 -7.50 -18.01
N TRP A 4 3.81 -6.19 -18.14
CA TRP A 4 2.46 -5.61 -18.10
C TRP A 4 2.30 -4.50 -19.14
N LYS A 5 1.28 -4.60 -20.00
CA LYS A 5 0.84 -3.51 -20.89
C LYS A 5 -0.57 -3.11 -20.48
N SER A 6 -0.71 -1.92 -19.93
CA SER A 6 -1.99 -1.24 -19.74
C SER A 6 -2.12 -0.14 -20.80
N ASN A 7 -3.35 0.15 -21.21
CA ASN A 7 -3.62 1.37 -21.95
C ASN A 7 -3.63 2.52 -20.94
N LEU A 8 -2.76 3.51 -21.15
CA LEU A 8 -2.74 4.72 -20.35
C LEU A 8 -4.03 5.51 -20.59
N ILE A 9 -4.74 5.85 -19.52
CA ILE A 9 -6.04 6.56 -19.59
C ILE A 9 -5.96 7.98 -19.05
N ALA A 10 -4.93 8.29 -18.24
CA ALA A 10 -4.70 9.64 -17.72
C ALA A 10 -3.22 9.88 -17.34
N PRO A 11 -2.75 11.14 -17.35
CA PRO A 11 -1.37 11.46 -16.95
C PRO A 11 -1.07 11.18 -15.47
N ARG A 12 -2.07 11.28 -14.60
CA ARG A 12 -1.93 11.09 -13.15
C ARG A 12 -3.15 10.37 -12.62
N GLY A 13 -2.93 9.50 -11.64
CA GLY A 13 -4.02 8.84 -10.94
C GLY A 13 -3.58 8.17 -9.65
N VAL A 14 -4.56 7.65 -8.93
CA VAL A 14 -4.38 6.95 -7.66
C VAL A 14 -4.78 5.50 -7.84
N ILE A 15 -4.00 4.59 -7.25
CA ILE A 15 -4.34 3.19 -7.13
C ILE A 15 -4.49 2.84 -5.65
N ILE A 16 -5.55 2.12 -5.34
CA ILE A 16 -5.75 1.43 -4.06
C ILE A 16 -5.97 -0.06 -4.32
N GLY A 17 -5.66 -0.92 -3.35
CA GLY A 17 -6.02 -2.34 -3.38
C GLY A 17 -6.90 -2.71 -2.21
N ALA A 18 -7.88 -3.58 -2.43
CA ALA A 18 -8.74 -4.09 -1.36
C ALA A 18 -9.18 -5.53 -1.64
N ASP A 19 -9.35 -6.29 -0.56
CA ASP A 19 -9.95 -7.61 -0.55
C ASP A 19 -11.28 -7.59 0.22
N LYS A 20 -11.99 -8.71 0.26
CA LYS A 20 -13.23 -8.85 1.05
C LYS A 20 -13.09 -8.53 2.55
N ASN A 21 -11.88 -8.61 3.12
CA ASN A 21 -11.64 -8.34 4.54
C ASN A 21 -11.44 -6.84 4.81
N GLN A 22 -11.18 -6.04 3.76
CA GLN A 22 -10.87 -4.62 3.84
C GLN A 22 -11.86 -3.73 3.07
N GLU A 23 -12.74 -4.32 2.25
CA GLU A 23 -13.70 -3.58 1.41
C GLU A 23 -14.65 -2.66 2.18
N TRP A 24 -14.88 -2.92 3.47
CA TRP A 24 -15.65 -2.05 4.36
C TRP A 24 -15.04 -0.65 4.53
N MET A 25 -13.76 -0.46 4.18
CA MET A 25 -13.08 0.84 4.18
C MET A 25 -13.24 1.63 2.88
N LEU A 26 -13.79 1.04 1.80
CA LEU A 26 -13.88 1.71 0.48
C LEU A 26 -14.61 3.06 0.55
N ASP A 27 -15.76 3.08 1.22
CA ASP A 27 -16.55 4.30 1.40
C ASP A 27 -15.84 5.33 2.27
N TRP A 28 -15.27 4.87 3.39
CA TRP A 28 -14.50 5.72 4.27
C TRP A 28 -13.35 6.38 3.49
N TRP A 29 -12.52 5.59 2.82
CA TRP A 29 -11.35 6.08 2.09
C TRP A 29 -11.76 7.09 1.02
N TYR A 30 -12.74 6.74 0.18
CA TYR A 30 -13.16 7.60 -0.93
C TYR A 30 -13.80 8.90 -0.44
N ASN A 31 -14.60 8.85 0.63
CA ASN A 31 -15.22 10.05 1.19
C ASN A 31 -14.21 11.03 1.78
N ARG A 32 -13.04 10.58 2.24
CA ARG A 32 -11.96 11.49 2.69
C ARG A 32 -11.13 11.97 1.52
N TYR A 33 -10.78 11.07 0.61
CA TYR A 33 -10.07 11.40 -0.62
C TYR A 33 -10.76 12.50 -1.43
N ASN A 34 -12.05 12.31 -1.72
CA ASN A 34 -12.85 13.16 -2.62
C ASN A 34 -13.19 14.54 -2.03
N GLN A 35 -12.83 14.82 -0.77
CA GLN A 35 -12.99 16.17 -0.18
C GLN A 35 -12.04 17.19 -0.79
N LYS A 36 -10.88 16.75 -1.27
CA LYS A 36 -9.78 17.64 -1.72
C LYS A 36 -9.15 17.22 -3.05
N ASN A 37 -9.58 16.10 -3.62
CA ASN A 37 -8.94 15.48 -4.78
C ASN A 37 -9.97 15.04 -5.82
N THR A 38 -9.57 15.13 -7.08
CA THR A 38 -10.38 14.74 -8.25
C THR A 38 -9.58 13.88 -9.24
N LEU A 39 -8.39 13.40 -8.85
CA LEU A 39 -7.60 12.49 -9.69
C LEU A 39 -8.40 11.21 -9.94
N PRO A 40 -8.27 10.58 -11.12
CA PRO A 40 -8.90 9.30 -11.36
C PRO A 40 -8.37 8.27 -10.37
N VAL A 41 -9.29 7.48 -9.80
CA VAL A 41 -8.98 6.37 -8.90
C VAL A 41 -9.13 5.07 -9.67
N ALA A 42 -8.17 4.17 -9.51
CA ALA A 42 -8.30 2.78 -9.91
C ALA A 42 -8.20 1.87 -8.68
N ILE A 43 -9.01 0.81 -8.65
CA ILE A 43 -9.14 -0.12 -7.54
C ILE A 43 -8.66 -1.49 -8.01
N CYS A 44 -7.59 -1.98 -7.42
CA CYS A 44 -7.12 -3.34 -7.65
C CYS A 44 -7.97 -4.31 -6.83
N ASP A 45 -8.63 -5.23 -7.54
CA ASP A 45 -9.38 -6.31 -6.91
C ASP A 45 -8.41 -7.37 -6.38
N PHE A 46 -8.28 -7.49 -5.05
CA PHE A 46 -7.51 -8.55 -4.39
C PHE A 46 -8.39 -9.72 -3.92
N GLY A 47 -9.62 -9.83 -4.42
CA GLY A 47 -10.63 -10.76 -3.96
C GLY A 47 -11.75 -10.07 -3.20
N LEU A 48 -12.24 -8.95 -3.74
CA LEU A 48 -13.44 -8.25 -3.28
C LEU A 48 -14.66 -9.17 -3.36
N SER A 49 -15.64 -8.93 -2.47
CA SER A 49 -16.96 -9.55 -2.59
C SER A 49 -17.72 -8.99 -3.80
N ARG A 50 -18.89 -9.55 -4.10
CA ARG A 50 -19.77 -9.03 -5.15
C ARG A 50 -20.19 -7.58 -4.85
N GLU A 51 -20.50 -7.31 -3.59
CA GLU A 51 -20.87 -6.00 -3.08
C GLU A 51 -19.68 -5.03 -3.13
N GLY A 52 -18.49 -5.50 -2.72
CA GLY A 52 -17.23 -4.75 -2.81
C GLY A 52 -16.88 -4.37 -4.25
N LEU A 53 -16.99 -5.30 -5.20
CA LEU A 53 -16.79 -5.03 -6.64
C LEU A 53 -17.78 -4.01 -7.17
N LYS A 54 -19.08 -4.17 -6.83
CA LYS A 54 -20.11 -3.20 -7.21
C LYS A 54 -19.76 -1.81 -6.69
N ARG A 55 -19.26 -1.71 -5.45
CA ARG A 55 -18.86 -0.43 -4.87
C ARG A 55 -17.60 0.13 -5.54
N ALA A 56 -16.59 -0.70 -5.79
CA ALA A 56 -15.36 -0.30 -6.47
C ALA A 56 -15.66 0.30 -7.86
N HIS A 57 -16.56 -0.30 -8.64
CA HIS A 57 -17.02 0.26 -9.93
C HIS A 57 -17.71 1.63 -9.83
N GLN A 58 -18.30 1.96 -8.67
CA GLN A 58 -18.89 3.29 -8.45
C GLN A 58 -17.83 4.33 -8.06
N ILE A 59 -16.70 3.90 -7.49
CA ILE A 59 -15.58 4.77 -7.09
C ILE A 59 -14.70 5.09 -8.29
N GLY A 60 -14.36 4.09 -9.10
CA GLY A 60 -13.39 4.26 -10.18
C GLY A 60 -13.21 3.03 -11.06
N LEU A 61 -12.11 3.01 -11.80
CA LEU A 61 -11.76 1.88 -12.66
C LEU A 61 -11.37 0.68 -11.80
N VAL A 62 -12.02 -0.47 -12.00
CA VAL A 62 -11.56 -1.72 -11.37
C VAL A 62 -10.47 -2.34 -12.24
N LEU A 63 -9.30 -2.55 -11.65
CA LEU A 63 -8.18 -3.24 -12.28
C LEU A 63 -8.25 -4.71 -11.90
N ASP A 64 -8.26 -5.54 -12.92
CA ASP A 64 -8.11 -6.99 -12.80
C ASP A 64 -6.76 -7.40 -13.38
N PHE A 65 -6.15 -8.41 -12.76
CA PHE A 65 -4.86 -8.97 -13.13
C PHE A 65 -4.88 -10.46 -12.76
N GLU A 66 -3.82 -11.21 -13.08
CA GLU A 66 -3.74 -12.65 -12.82
C GLU A 66 -3.60 -13.02 -11.32
N LYS A 67 -4.38 -12.37 -10.45
CA LYS A 67 -4.37 -12.51 -9.00
C LYS A 67 -4.60 -13.95 -8.56
N ASP A 68 -5.47 -14.71 -9.21
CA ASP A 68 -5.76 -16.10 -8.82
C ASP A 68 -4.55 -17.01 -9.00
N THR A 69 -3.79 -16.82 -10.10
CA THR A 69 -2.55 -17.56 -10.35
C THR A 69 -1.48 -17.16 -9.34
N LEU A 70 -1.35 -15.86 -9.06
CA LEU A 70 -0.40 -15.34 -8.07
C LEU A 70 -0.74 -15.80 -6.65
N LEU A 71 -2.01 -15.75 -6.25
CA LEU A 71 -2.49 -16.21 -4.95
C LEU A 71 -2.25 -17.70 -4.76
N LYS A 72 -2.48 -18.54 -5.77
CA LYS A 72 -2.12 -19.97 -5.71
C LYS A 72 -0.62 -20.16 -5.44
N LYS A 73 0.22 -19.31 -6.02
CA LYS A 73 1.67 -19.34 -5.83
C LYS A 73 2.10 -18.81 -4.45
N PHE A 74 1.49 -17.74 -3.96
CA PHE A 74 1.86 -17.11 -2.69
C PHE A 74 1.19 -17.71 -1.47
N ASN A 75 0.07 -18.43 -1.65
CA ASN A 75 -0.62 -19.15 -0.59
C ASN A 75 0.10 -20.47 -0.26
N GLN A 76 1.35 -20.33 0.16
CA GLN A 76 2.19 -21.41 0.67
C GLN A 76 2.39 -21.22 2.17
N PRO A 77 2.49 -22.30 2.96
CA PRO A 77 2.75 -22.18 4.39
C PRO A 77 4.03 -21.41 4.67
N ILE A 78 3.97 -20.50 5.65
CA ILE A 78 5.16 -19.81 6.14
C ILE A 78 6.08 -20.84 6.80
N TYR A 79 7.36 -20.83 6.44
CA TYR A 79 8.31 -21.77 7.05
C TYR A 79 8.39 -21.54 8.57
N PRO A 80 8.27 -22.60 9.40
CA PRO A 80 8.25 -22.47 10.87
C PRO A 80 9.46 -21.75 11.47
N VAL A 81 10.61 -21.76 10.78
CA VAL A 81 11.83 -21.07 11.20
C VAL A 81 11.72 -19.54 11.11
N TYR A 82 10.90 -19.01 10.22
CA TYR A 82 10.75 -17.57 10.00
C TYR A 82 9.66 -16.96 10.87
N LYS A 83 8.56 -17.69 11.07
CA LYS A 83 7.35 -17.17 11.73
C LYS A 83 7.63 -16.50 13.09
N PRO A 84 8.37 -17.10 14.05
CA PRO A 84 8.63 -16.44 15.34
C PRO A 84 9.38 -15.11 15.22
N LYS A 85 10.30 -15.00 14.25
CA LYS A 85 11.07 -13.76 14.01
C LYS A 85 10.15 -12.68 13.44
N TRP A 86 9.29 -13.06 12.49
CA TRP A 86 8.32 -12.14 11.90
C TRP A 86 7.33 -11.64 12.93
N GLU A 87 6.81 -12.53 13.78
CA GLU A 87 5.88 -12.18 14.85
C GLU A 87 6.50 -11.23 15.87
N ALA A 88 7.75 -11.49 16.28
CA ALA A 88 8.50 -10.62 17.17
C ALA A 88 8.76 -9.25 16.55
N ALA A 89 9.17 -9.19 15.27
CA ALA A 89 9.54 -7.94 14.62
C ALA A 89 8.35 -7.01 14.35
N TYR A 90 7.22 -7.58 13.94
CA TYR A 90 6.00 -6.83 13.58
C TYR A 90 5.01 -6.69 14.73
N ALA A 91 5.23 -7.36 15.86
CA ALA A 91 4.28 -7.48 16.95
C ALA A 91 2.87 -7.92 16.46
N ARG A 92 2.84 -8.91 15.56
CA ARG A 92 1.60 -9.44 14.94
C ARG A 92 1.69 -10.94 14.75
N GLN A 93 0.55 -11.64 14.70
CA GLN A 93 0.50 -13.11 14.59
C GLN A 93 -0.34 -13.62 13.41
N ASP A 94 -0.97 -12.71 12.67
CA ASP A 94 -1.96 -12.99 11.64
C ASP A 94 -1.36 -13.18 10.22
N PHE A 95 -0.06 -13.45 10.11
CA PHE A 95 0.63 -13.52 8.81
C PHE A 95 0.00 -14.52 7.85
N GLU A 96 -0.44 -15.69 8.33
CA GLU A 96 -1.12 -16.70 7.50
C GLU A 96 -2.39 -16.18 6.81
N GLN A 97 -3.03 -15.14 7.36
CA GLN A 97 -4.26 -14.57 6.81
C GLN A 97 -4.02 -13.45 5.80
N VAL A 98 -2.86 -12.78 5.85
CA VAL A 98 -2.62 -11.52 5.13
C VAL A 98 -1.42 -11.56 4.19
N HIS A 99 -0.47 -12.48 4.41
CA HIS A 99 0.82 -12.52 3.71
C HIS A 99 0.66 -12.61 2.20
N SER A 100 -0.12 -13.57 1.71
CA SER A 100 -0.32 -13.79 0.28
C SER A 100 -0.95 -12.59 -0.45
N ILE A 101 -1.86 -11.86 0.23
CA ILE A 101 -2.52 -10.68 -0.32
C ILE A 101 -1.53 -9.52 -0.46
N TRP A 102 -0.67 -9.29 0.53
CA TRP A 102 0.35 -8.25 0.44
C TRP A 102 1.30 -8.47 -0.74
N MET A 103 1.66 -9.71 -1.03
CA MET A 103 2.57 -10.03 -2.13
C MET A 103 2.03 -9.61 -3.51
N LEU A 104 0.72 -9.35 -3.64
CA LEU A 104 0.10 -8.89 -4.89
C LEU A 104 0.41 -7.43 -5.22
N LYS A 105 0.84 -6.61 -4.24
CA LYS A 105 0.96 -5.16 -4.38
C LYS A 105 1.78 -4.71 -5.61
N PRO A 106 3.03 -5.17 -5.84
CA PRO A 106 3.79 -4.74 -7.03
C PRO A 106 3.18 -5.20 -8.35
N PHE A 107 2.50 -6.35 -8.37
CA PHE A 107 1.80 -6.83 -9.57
C PHE A 107 0.62 -5.91 -9.92
N ALA A 108 -0.13 -5.52 -8.91
CA ALA A 108 -1.23 -4.58 -9.02
C ALA A 108 -0.75 -3.20 -9.52
N MET A 109 0.35 -2.71 -8.95
CA MET A 109 1.01 -1.46 -9.36
C MET A 109 1.55 -1.52 -10.79
N GLY A 110 2.07 -2.68 -11.22
CA GLY A 110 2.51 -2.93 -12.59
C GLY A 110 1.40 -2.76 -13.62
N CYS A 111 0.15 -2.98 -13.23
CA CYS A 111 -1.05 -2.82 -14.07
C CYS A 111 -1.56 -1.36 -14.12
N THR A 112 -0.82 -0.37 -13.62
CA THR A 112 -1.31 1.00 -13.56
C THR A 112 -1.76 1.55 -14.92
N PRO A 113 -2.93 2.20 -15.02
CA PRO A 113 -3.39 2.85 -16.23
C PRO A 113 -2.93 4.32 -16.32
N PHE A 114 -1.97 4.76 -15.48
CA PHE A 114 -1.55 6.16 -15.38
C PHE A 114 -0.06 6.35 -15.68
N GLU A 115 0.31 7.47 -16.31
CA GLU A 115 1.73 7.81 -16.57
C GLU A 115 2.51 8.04 -15.27
N GLN A 116 1.89 8.70 -14.29
CA GLN A 116 2.36 8.79 -12.92
C GLN A 116 1.26 8.31 -11.98
N THR A 117 1.64 7.50 -11.00
CA THR A 117 0.70 6.84 -10.10
C THR A 117 1.07 7.10 -8.66
N LEU A 118 0.07 7.31 -7.82
CA LEU A 118 0.18 7.15 -6.37
C LEU A 118 -0.50 5.86 -5.97
N TRP A 119 0.24 4.90 -5.43
CA TRP A 119 -0.33 3.83 -4.63
C TRP A 119 -0.63 4.36 -3.23
N LEU A 120 -1.82 4.08 -2.73
CA LEU A 120 -2.24 4.34 -1.35
C LEU A 120 -2.81 3.04 -0.78
N ASP A 121 -2.34 2.61 0.39
CA ASP A 121 -3.01 1.55 1.13
C ASP A 121 -4.43 2.02 1.53
N ILE A 122 -5.39 1.10 1.55
CA ILE A 122 -6.81 1.42 1.78
C ILE A 122 -7.08 2.01 3.18
N ASP A 123 -6.17 1.81 4.12
CA ASP A 123 -6.16 2.37 5.47
C ASP A 123 -5.31 3.65 5.58
N CYS A 124 -5.00 4.30 4.45
CA CYS A 124 -4.45 5.66 4.43
C CYS A 124 -5.58 6.71 4.46
N GLN A 125 -5.53 7.62 5.43
CA GLN A 125 -6.40 8.80 5.50
C GLN A 125 -5.73 9.99 4.80
N VAL A 126 -6.24 10.36 3.63
CA VAL A 126 -5.79 11.55 2.89
C VAL A 126 -6.39 12.83 3.49
N ARG A 127 -5.54 13.78 3.89
CA ARG A 127 -5.92 15.08 4.48
C ARG A 127 -5.50 16.28 3.62
N CYS A 128 -4.83 16.04 2.50
CA CYS A 128 -4.30 17.07 1.59
C CYS A 128 -4.80 16.91 0.15
N ASN A 129 -4.41 17.86 -0.70
CA ASN A 129 -4.44 17.68 -2.15
C ASN A 129 -3.15 16.96 -2.58
N LEU A 130 -3.28 15.90 -3.37
CA LEU A 130 -2.19 15.00 -3.74
C LEU A 130 -1.30 15.51 -4.88
N ASP A 131 -1.65 16.59 -5.59
CA ASP A 131 -0.89 17.06 -6.76
C ASP A 131 0.58 17.35 -6.42
N SER A 132 0.83 17.84 -5.21
CA SER A 132 2.19 18.16 -4.74
C SER A 132 3.10 16.92 -4.65
N ILE A 133 2.55 15.72 -4.43
CA ILE A 133 3.32 14.47 -4.31
C ILE A 133 3.94 14.08 -5.66
N PHE A 134 3.28 14.39 -6.77
CA PHE A 134 3.81 14.06 -8.11
C PHE A 134 5.11 14.80 -8.46
N THR A 135 5.45 15.85 -7.72
CA THR A 135 6.75 16.53 -7.85
C THR A 135 7.92 15.64 -7.44
N TYR A 136 7.69 14.65 -6.56
CA TYR A 136 8.69 13.68 -6.11
C TYR A 136 8.89 12.49 -7.07
N ILE A 137 8.07 12.40 -8.11
CA ILE A 137 8.11 11.32 -9.11
C ILE A 137 8.91 11.76 -10.36
N LYS A 138 9.34 13.02 -10.45
CA LYS A 138 9.85 13.60 -11.70
C LYS A 138 11.22 13.06 -12.14
N ASN A 139 12.14 12.86 -11.21
CA ASN A 139 13.53 12.46 -11.50
C ASN A 139 13.65 10.95 -11.72
N ALA A 140 14.65 10.49 -12.45
CA ALA A 140 14.96 9.05 -12.54
C ALA A 140 15.32 8.52 -11.13
N PRO A 141 14.77 7.36 -10.70
CA PRO A 141 14.09 6.33 -11.50
C PRO A 141 12.56 6.51 -11.61
N GLY A 142 12.03 7.65 -11.16
CA GLY A 142 10.60 7.93 -11.16
C GLY A 142 9.87 7.10 -10.13
N PHE A 143 10.42 7.03 -8.91
CA PHE A 143 9.89 6.28 -7.79
C PHE A 143 10.17 7.03 -6.48
N THR A 144 9.19 7.10 -5.59
CA THR A 144 9.30 7.75 -4.29
C THR A 144 8.46 7.02 -3.25
N CYS A 145 9.03 6.88 -2.05
CA CYS A 145 8.38 6.39 -0.85
C CYS A 145 9.03 7.04 0.37
N ALA A 146 8.36 6.96 1.52
CA ALA A 146 8.91 7.46 2.78
C ALA A 146 9.75 6.38 3.45
N PHE A 147 10.65 6.78 4.35
CA PHE A 147 11.19 5.83 5.33
C PHE A 147 10.08 5.35 6.26
N ASP A 148 10.23 4.12 6.76
CA ASP A 148 9.51 3.68 7.93
C ASP A 148 10.13 4.29 9.20
N THR A 149 9.51 4.04 10.35
CA THR A 149 10.01 4.51 11.64
C THR A 149 11.35 3.87 12.00
N SER A 150 12.20 4.64 12.69
CA SER A 150 13.48 4.12 13.19
C SER A 150 13.31 2.93 14.14
N GLN A 151 12.20 2.90 14.88
CA GLN A 151 11.85 1.82 15.80
C GLN A 151 11.56 0.53 15.03
N PHE A 152 10.79 0.62 13.94
CA PHE A 152 10.51 -0.52 13.09
C PHE A 152 11.77 -1.00 12.36
N GLU A 153 12.59 -0.10 11.80
CA GLU A 153 13.89 -0.47 11.21
C GLU A 153 14.78 -1.22 12.22
N ALA A 154 14.88 -0.71 13.45
CA ALA A 154 15.64 -1.37 14.51
C ALA A 154 15.09 -2.75 14.87
N SER A 155 13.76 -2.91 14.88
CA SER A 155 13.07 -4.19 15.12
C SER A 155 13.39 -5.22 14.04
N LEU A 156 13.35 -4.84 12.76
CA LEU A 156 13.68 -5.73 11.65
C LEU A 156 15.15 -6.19 11.70
N LYS A 157 16.07 -5.28 12.05
CA LYS A 157 17.51 -5.58 12.16
C LYS A 157 17.81 -6.49 13.34
N SER A 158 17.25 -6.21 14.52
CA SER A 158 17.48 -7.03 15.72
C SER A 158 16.93 -8.46 15.56
N ASN A 159 15.87 -8.65 14.77
CA ASN A 159 15.30 -9.96 14.46
C ASN A 159 15.92 -10.64 13.22
N SER A 160 17.00 -10.08 12.66
CA SER A 160 17.69 -10.62 11.47
C SER A 160 16.79 -10.79 10.24
N ILE A 161 15.80 -9.92 10.07
CA ILE A 161 14.94 -9.85 8.87
C ILE A 161 15.57 -8.92 7.83
N MET A 162 16.18 -7.83 8.29
CA MET A 162 16.78 -6.78 7.48
C MET A 162 18.30 -6.73 7.67
N HIS A 163 19.04 -6.49 6.59
CA HIS A 163 20.49 -6.33 6.66
C HIS A 163 20.86 -5.05 7.45
N PRO A 164 21.98 -5.01 8.19
CA PRO A 164 22.36 -3.82 8.97
C PRO A 164 22.46 -2.52 8.15
N ASP A 165 22.90 -2.62 6.90
CA ASP A 165 23.04 -1.48 5.98
C ASP A 165 21.77 -1.17 5.16
N GLU A 166 20.73 -2.00 5.27
CA GLU A 166 19.43 -1.75 4.65
C GLU A 166 18.68 -0.61 5.37
N LYS A 167 17.75 0.01 4.63
CA LYS A 167 16.81 0.99 5.16
C LYS A 167 15.39 0.48 5.02
N ALA A 168 14.59 0.72 6.06
CA ALA A 168 13.17 0.39 6.02
C ALA A 168 12.41 1.52 5.31
N TYR A 169 11.71 1.19 4.23
CA TYR A 169 10.81 2.11 3.53
C TYR A 169 9.38 1.74 3.81
N ASN A 170 8.46 2.70 3.98
CA ASN A 170 7.04 2.40 4.14
C ASN A 170 6.33 2.28 2.79
N SER A 171 5.63 1.17 2.55
CA SER A 171 4.97 0.85 1.28
C SER A 171 3.51 1.32 1.19
N GLY A 172 2.98 1.96 2.24
CA GLY A 172 1.61 2.42 2.29
C GLY A 172 1.31 3.61 1.38
N VAL A 173 2.34 4.39 1.03
CA VAL A 173 2.25 5.48 0.06
C VAL A 173 3.47 5.45 -0.84
N ILE A 174 3.25 5.18 -2.12
CA ILE A 174 4.32 5.11 -3.13
C ILE A 174 3.92 5.94 -4.35
N GLY A 175 4.79 6.84 -4.79
CA GLY A 175 4.65 7.50 -6.08
C GLY A 175 5.59 6.89 -7.12
N TYR A 176 5.11 6.63 -8.33
CA TYR A 176 5.93 6.01 -9.37
C TYR A 176 5.48 6.36 -10.80
N LYS A 177 6.39 6.21 -11.77
CA LYS A 177 6.08 6.32 -13.20
C LYS A 177 5.60 4.98 -13.77
N TYR A 178 4.80 5.05 -14.84
CA TYR A 178 4.50 3.90 -15.68
C TYR A 178 5.78 3.18 -16.11
N ALA A 179 5.74 1.84 -16.12
CA ALA A 179 6.89 0.98 -16.39
C ALA A 179 8.11 1.26 -15.50
N SER A 180 7.88 1.54 -14.22
CA SER A 180 8.95 1.73 -13.23
C SER A 180 9.75 0.43 -13.03
N GLN A 181 11.07 0.52 -13.26
CA GLN A 181 11.99 -0.59 -13.01
C GLN A 181 11.97 -1.06 -11.55
N VAL A 182 11.69 -0.16 -10.60
CA VAL A 182 11.60 -0.52 -9.18
C VAL A 182 10.44 -1.48 -8.94
N ILE A 183 9.30 -1.25 -9.58
CA ILE A 183 8.12 -2.13 -9.51
C ILE A 183 8.41 -3.48 -10.16
N ASP A 184 9.07 -3.50 -11.31
CA ASP A 184 9.44 -4.75 -12.00
C ASP A 184 10.38 -5.62 -11.14
N LEU A 185 11.42 -5.02 -10.58
CA LEU A 185 12.36 -5.74 -9.70
C LEU A 185 11.68 -6.20 -8.41
N TRP A 186 10.76 -5.41 -7.87
CA TRP A 186 9.99 -5.79 -6.68
C TRP A 186 9.05 -6.96 -6.95
N ALA A 187 8.33 -6.94 -8.07
CA ALA A 187 7.48 -8.04 -8.51
C ALA A 187 8.31 -9.31 -8.73
N GLU A 188 9.48 -9.20 -9.38
CA GLU A 188 10.39 -10.32 -9.61
C GLU A 188 10.93 -10.91 -8.30
N GLU A 189 11.33 -10.08 -7.35
CA GLU A 189 11.81 -10.52 -6.04
C GLU A 189 10.70 -11.28 -5.29
N LEU A 190 9.47 -10.76 -5.25
CA LEU A 190 8.36 -11.47 -4.60
C LEU A 190 7.97 -12.75 -5.34
N TYR A 191 7.96 -12.73 -6.67
CA TYR A 191 7.66 -13.92 -7.45
C TYR A 191 8.62 -15.06 -7.11
N ASN A 192 9.91 -14.78 -6.97
CA ASN A 192 10.93 -15.80 -6.73
C ASN A 192 11.16 -16.11 -5.24
N HIS A 193 10.96 -15.12 -4.37
CA HIS A 193 11.47 -15.14 -2.99
C HIS A 193 10.44 -14.69 -1.92
N HIS A 194 9.13 -14.63 -2.22
CA HIS A 194 8.10 -14.22 -1.23
C HIS A 194 8.18 -14.92 0.14
N HIS A 195 8.68 -16.16 0.21
CA HIS A 195 8.84 -16.90 1.45
C HIS A 195 9.92 -16.35 2.38
N ASP A 196 10.84 -15.53 1.86
CA ASP A 196 11.91 -14.89 2.62
C ASP A 196 11.46 -13.59 3.30
N TYR A 197 10.28 -13.08 2.95
CA TYR A 197 9.81 -11.76 3.36
C TYR A 197 8.53 -11.83 4.21
N PRO A 198 8.50 -11.16 5.37
CA PRO A 198 7.26 -11.00 6.15
C PRO A 198 6.20 -10.18 5.43
N SER A 199 6.61 -9.21 4.61
CA SER A 199 5.71 -8.30 3.90
C SER A 199 6.25 -7.91 2.53
N ASP A 200 5.39 -7.30 1.72
CA ASP A 200 5.77 -6.68 0.45
C ASP A 200 6.80 -5.55 0.67
N GLN A 201 6.68 -4.81 1.78
CA GLN A 201 7.55 -3.70 2.14
C GLN A 201 9.00 -4.11 2.42
N ASP A 202 9.21 -5.28 3.03
CA ASP A 202 10.54 -5.82 3.28
C ASP A 202 11.24 -6.17 1.96
N ALA A 203 10.50 -6.78 1.03
CA ALA A 203 11.01 -7.09 -0.30
C ALA A 203 11.35 -5.82 -1.09
N LEU A 204 10.51 -4.78 -1.02
CA LEU A 204 10.81 -3.48 -1.62
C LEU A 204 12.14 -2.91 -1.07
N SER A 205 12.28 -2.91 0.25
CA SER A 205 13.47 -2.41 0.94
C SER A 205 14.73 -3.19 0.52
N ARG A 206 14.63 -4.52 0.43
CA ARG A 206 15.70 -5.39 -0.04
C ARG A 206 16.07 -5.12 -1.49
N VAL A 207 15.10 -4.92 -2.38
CA VAL A 207 15.33 -4.61 -3.80
C VAL A 207 16.06 -3.29 -3.97
N ILE A 208 15.61 -2.24 -3.26
CA ILE A 208 16.28 -0.93 -3.26
C ILE A 208 17.75 -1.08 -2.85
N TYR A 209 18.02 -1.86 -1.80
CA TYR A 209 19.37 -2.10 -1.31
C TYR A 209 20.23 -2.92 -2.27
N LYS A 210 19.78 -4.11 -2.68
CA LYS A 210 20.52 -5.03 -3.57
C LYS A 210 20.93 -4.34 -4.88
N HIS A 211 20.02 -3.57 -5.46
CA HIS A 211 20.21 -2.92 -6.75
C HIS A 211 20.74 -1.49 -6.66
N LYS A 212 20.97 -0.97 -5.44
CA LYS A 212 21.43 0.41 -5.19
C LYS A 212 20.60 1.46 -5.92
N LEU A 213 19.28 1.28 -5.90
CA LEU A 213 18.35 2.13 -6.64
C LEU A 213 18.33 3.53 -6.02
N PRO A 214 18.48 4.62 -6.81
CA PRO A 214 18.46 5.97 -6.27
C PRO A 214 17.02 6.38 -5.95
N ILE A 215 16.60 6.28 -4.69
CA ILE A 215 15.23 6.63 -4.29
C ILE A 215 15.11 8.09 -3.91
N GLN A 216 14.20 8.82 -4.57
CA GLN A 216 13.77 10.12 -4.11
C GLN A 216 12.84 9.95 -2.91
N LEU A 217 13.23 10.45 -1.75
CA LEU A 217 12.45 10.26 -0.53
C LEU A 217 11.20 11.12 -0.52
N LEU A 218 10.08 10.49 -0.18
CA LEU A 218 8.84 11.18 0.12
C LEU A 218 8.91 11.71 1.56
N PRO A 219 8.56 12.99 1.81
CA PRO A 219 8.48 13.50 3.17
C PRO A 219 7.53 12.68 4.05
N ALA A 220 7.94 12.42 5.30
CA ALA A 220 7.18 11.59 6.25
C ALA A 220 5.73 12.05 6.47
N ARG A 221 5.45 13.36 6.31
CA ARG A 221 4.09 13.91 6.37
C ARG A 221 3.11 13.29 5.36
N PHE A 222 3.59 12.70 4.28
CA PHE A 222 2.77 12.01 3.28
C PHE A 222 2.65 10.50 3.51
N ASN A 223 3.22 9.95 4.58
CA ASN A 223 3.03 8.56 4.97
C ASN A 223 3.29 8.43 6.48
N ALA A 224 2.51 9.17 7.27
CA ALA A 224 2.72 9.32 8.70
C ALA A 224 2.05 8.18 9.46
N HIS A 225 2.77 7.57 10.41
CA HIS A 225 2.19 6.56 11.27
C HIS A 225 1.03 7.13 12.12
N SER A 226 0.04 6.30 12.43
CA SER A 226 -1.17 6.69 13.19
C SER A 226 -0.92 7.37 14.53
N SER A 227 0.24 7.14 15.17
CA SER A 227 0.66 7.84 16.39
C SER A 227 0.84 9.34 16.21
N LEU A 228 1.05 9.82 14.97
CA LEU A 228 1.19 11.23 14.62
C LEU A 228 -0.14 11.84 14.13
N SER A 229 -1.27 11.13 14.26
CA SER A 229 -2.57 11.55 13.73
C SER A 229 -3.10 12.87 14.30
N GLN A 230 -2.62 13.31 15.47
CA GLN A 230 -2.98 14.59 16.08
C GLN A 230 -2.17 15.77 15.54
N ASP A 231 -1.07 15.52 14.84
CA ASP A 231 -0.26 16.57 14.23
C ASP A 231 -0.93 17.03 12.92
N PRO A 232 -1.40 18.29 12.82
CA PRO A 232 -2.07 18.79 11.63
C PRO A 232 -1.13 18.95 10.42
N SER A 233 0.19 18.92 10.62
CA SER A 233 1.17 18.94 9.53
C SER A 233 1.28 17.60 8.79
N MET A 234 0.72 16.53 9.37
CA MET A 234 0.66 15.21 8.73
C MET A 234 -0.50 15.17 7.74
N GLU A 235 -0.16 15.01 6.47
CA GLU A 235 -1.07 15.14 5.34
C GLU A 235 -1.67 13.81 4.88
N ILE A 236 -0.99 12.69 5.13
CA ILE A 236 -1.56 11.35 4.98
C ILE A 236 -1.21 10.54 6.23
N ILE A 237 -2.23 10.02 6.90
CA ILE A 237 -2.07 9.13 8.06
C ILE A 237 -2.28 7.69 7.63
N HIS A 238 -1.31 6.82 7.90
CA HIS A 238 -1.39 5.39 7.63
C HIS A 238 -1.81 4.63 8.90
N TRP A 239 -2.99 4.01 8.86
CA TRP A 239 -3.59 3.28 9.97
C TRP A 239 -3.27 1.76 9.93
N ALA A 240 -2.02 1.42 9.61
CA ALA A 240 -1.55 0.07 9.28
C ALA A 240 -1.84 -1.05 10.31
N HIS A 241 -1.88 -0.70 11.60
CA HIS A 241 -2.03 -1.67 12.69
C HIS A 241 -3.51 -1.94 13.03
N PRO A 242 -3.83 -3.07 13.69
CA PRO A 242 -5.20 -3.39 14.11
C PRO A 242 -5.91 -2.26 14.89
N PHE A 243 -5.20 -1.57 15.77
CA PHE A 243 -5.74 -0.40 16.48
C PHE A 243 -6.11 0.75 15.55
N GLY A 244 -5.36 0.94 14.45
CA GLY A 244 -5.71 1.93 13.44
C GLY A 244 -6.98 1.55 12.68
N LYS A 245 -7.18 0.27 12.38
CA LYS A 245 -8.42 -0.23 11.78
C LYS A 245 -9.63 -0.03 12.70
N LEU A 246 -9.46 -0.22 14.01
CA LEU A 246 -10.51 0.12 14.99
C LEU A 246 -10.85 1.62 14.96
N HIS A 247 -9.84 2.48 14.85
CA HIS A 247 -10.07 3.92 14.72
C HIS A 247 -10.86 4.28 13.45
N ILE A 248 -10.57 3.62 12.32
CA ILE A 248 -11.34 3.81 11.08
C ILE A 248 -12.80 3.39 11.30
N LEU A 249 -13.03 2.25 11.95
CA LEU A 249 -14.38 1.77 12.27
C LEU A 249 -15.15 2.78 13.15
N ASP A 250 -14.50 3.32 14.18
CA ASP A 250 -15.10 4.35 15.03
C ASP A 250 -15.51 5.59 14.22
N GLN A 251 -14.66 6.04 13.29
CA GLN A 251 -15.01 7.15 12.39
C GLN A 251 -16.22 6.84 11.51
N ILE A 252 -16.31 5.63 10.97
CA ILE A 252 -17.45 5.20 10.14
C ILE A 252 -18.75 5.24 10.97
N LEU A 253 -18.73 4.69 12.19
CA LEU A 253 -19.89 4.68 13.07
C LEU A 253 -20.33 6.10 13.46
N LEU A 254 -19.37 6.99 13.73
CA LEU A 254 -19.64 8.40 14.04
C LEU A 254 -20.26 9.15 12.85
N ASP A 255 -19.80 8.90 11.63
CA ASP A 255 -20.36 9.53 10.43
C ASP A 255 -21.80 9.06 10.19
N GLN A 256 -22.06 7.75 10.30
CA GLN A 256 -23.42 7.19 10.19
C GLN A 256 -24.36 7.75 11.27
N PHE A 257 -23.87 7.97 12.49
CA PHE A 257 -24.66 8.60 13.54
C PHE A 257 -25.01 10.05 13.19
N LYS A 258 -24.03 10.85 12.73
CA LYS A 258 -24.25 12.25 12.32
C LYS A 258 -25.23 12.37 11.16
N GLU A 259 -25.20 11.46 10.20
CA GLU A 259 -26.15 11.42 9.09
C GLU A 259 -27.58 11.19 9.57
N LYS A 260 -27.78 10.23 10.50
CA LYS A 260 -29.11 9.98 11.09
C LYS A 260 -29.65 11.18 11.86
N CYS A 261 -28.80 11.88 12.61
CA CYS A 261 -29.22 13.07 13.36
C CYS A 261 -29.55 14.28 12.46
N LYS A 262 -29.03 14.35 11.23
CA LYS A 262 -29.40 15.40 10.26
C LYS A 262 -30.76 15.17 9.61
N CYS A 263 -31.30 13.96 9.70
CA CYS A 263 -32.60 13.57 9.14
C CYS A 263 -33.74 13.61 10.16
N GLN A 264 -33.48 14.08 11.39
CA GLN A 264 -34.47 14.34 12.44
C GLN A 264 -34.64 15.85 12.62
#